data_AF-A0A8J6E7Y7-F1
#
_entry.id   AF-A0A8J6E7Y7-F1
#
_cell.length_a   1.000
_cell.length_b   1.000
_cell.length_c   1.000
_cell.angle_alpha   90.00
_cell.angle_beta   90.00
_cell.angle_gamma   90.00
#
_symmetry.space_group_name_H-M   'P 1'
#
loop_
_entity.id
_entity.type
_entity.pdbx_description
1 polymer ?
#
loop_
_entity_poly.entity_id
_entity_poly.type
_entity_poly.pdbx_seq_one_letter_code
_entity_poly.pdbx_strand_id
1 'polypeptide(L)' 'GVLDRFSQIQPKLIFSVEAVVYNGKEHSHLEKLQSVVKGLPDLKKVVVIPYVLPKDKIDVSKIPNRY' A
#
# COMPACT_ATOMS: atom_id res chain seq x y z
N GLY A 1 -0.02 -6.88 14.23
CA GLY A 1 0.26 -5.77 13.29
C GLY A 1 -0.56 -5.91 12.00
N VAL A 2 -0.40 -5.03 10.99
CA VAL A 2 -1.07 -5.22 9.66
C VAL A 2 -0.50 -6.45 8.95
N LEU A 3 0.83 -6.55 8.84
CA LEU A 3 1.49 -7.69 8.20
C LEU A 3 1.10 -9.02 8.86
N ASP A 4 1.08 -9.06 10.20
CA ASP A 4 0.72 -10.26 10.97
C ASP A 4 -0.68 -10.80 10.66
N ARG A 5 -1.66 -9.90 10.48
CA ARG A 5 -3.02 -10.30 10.09
C ARG A 5 -3.08 -10.76 8.64
N PHE A 6 -2.31 -10.11 7.77
CA PHE A 6 -2.28 -10.44 6.35
C PHE A 6 -1.52 -11.73 6.07
N SER A 7 -0.50 -12.08 6.86
CA SER A 7 0.22 -13.36 6.71
C SER A 7 -0.66 -14.55 7.11
N GLN A 8 -1.60 -14.37 8.04
CA GLN A 8 -2.56 -15.41 8.44
C GLN A 8 -3.61 -15.66 7.36
N ILE A 9 -4.20 -14.60 6.78
CA ILE A 9 -5.30 -14.74 5.79
C ILE A 9 -4.81 -14.86 4.34
N GLN A 10 -3.54 -14.51 4.08
CA GLN A 10 -2.87 -14.55 2.77
C GLN A 10 -3.71 -13.93 1.62
N PRO A 11 -4.00 -12.61 1.67
CA PRO A 11 -4.85 -11.99 0.67
C PRO A 11 -4.18 -12.03 -0.71
N LYS A 12 -4.98 -12.22 -1.76
CA LYS A 12 -4.48 -12.17 -3.15
C LYS A 12 -4.52 -10.76 -3.75
N LEU A 13 -5.34 -9.86 -3.19
CA LEU A 13 -5.52 -8.48 -3.64
C LEU A 13 -5.56 -7.53 -2.44
N ILE A 14 -4.82 -6.43 -2.51
CA ILE A 14 -4.84 -5.35 -1.51
C ILE A 14 -5.22 -4.03 -2.20
N PHE A 15 -6.11 -3.28 -1.55
CA PHE A 15 -6.41 -1.88 -1.88
C PHE A 15 -5.77 -0.97 -0.82
N SER A 16 -5.16 0.12 -1.26
CA SER A 16 -4.58 1.12 -0.36
C SER A 16 -4.64 2.50 -0.99
N VAL A 17 -4.37 3.53 -0.19
CA VAL A 17 -4.15 4.91 -0.65
C VAL A 17 -2.68 5.26 -0.45
N GLU A 18 -2.16 6.23 -1.20
CA GLU A 18 -0.76 6.66 -1.08
C GLU A 18 -0.48 7.37 0.25
N ALA A 19 -1.45 8.12 0.75
CA ALA A 19 -1.32 8.89 1.98
C ALA A 19 -2.71 9.19 2.57
N VAL A 20 -2.72 9.67 3.81
CA VAL A 20 -3.90 10.26 4.45
C VAL A 20 -3.51 11.55 5.16
N VAL A 21 -4.45 12.48 5.27
CA VAL A 21 -4.27 13.69 6.09
C VAL A 21 -4.88 13.44 7.46
N TYR A 22 -4.07 13.50 8.51
CA TYR A 22 -4.50 13.38 9.89
C TYR A 22 -3.85 14.46 10.74
N ASN A 23 -4.67 15.19 11.50
CA ASN A 23 -4.25 16.33 12.30
C ASN A 23 -3.48 17.41 11.48
N GLY A 24 -3.99 17.72 10.29
CA GLY A 24 -3.37 18.67 9.37
C GLY A 24 -2.03 18.24 8.77
N LYS A 25 -1.56 17.02 9.05
CA LYS A 25 -0.30 16.48 8.52
C LYS A 25 -0.59 15.34 7.56
N GLU A 26 0.17 15.28 6.48
CA GLU A 26 0.18 14.15 5.55
C GLU A 26 0.96 12.99 6.15
N HIS A 27 0.40 11.79 6.06
CA HIS A 27 1.04 10.54 6.49
C HIS A 27 1.09 9.60 5.29
N SER A 28 2.30 9.38 4.76
CA SER A 28 2.52 8.47 3.64
C SER A 28 2.30 7.01 4.07
N HIS A 29 1.56 6.27 3.26
CA HIS A 29 1.36 4.84 3.41
C HIS A 29 2.26 4.01 2.49
N LEU A 30 2.93 4.62 1.51
CA LEU A 30 3.71 3.89 0.50
C LEU A 30 4.84 3.05 1.10
N GLU A 31 5.59 3.59 2.06
CA GLU A 31 6.70 2.86 2.71
C GLU A 31 6.18 1.67 3.55
N LYS A 32 5.09 1.90 4.27
CA LYS A 32 4.43 0.87 5.07
C LYS A 32 3.82 -0.21 4.18
N LEU A 33 3.18 0.18 3.09
CA LEU A 33 2.61 -0.73 2.10
C LEU A 33 3.70 -1.58 1.44
N GLN A 34 4.81 -0.97 1.04
CA GLN A 34 5.96 -1.71 0.49
C GLN A 34 6.46 -2.77 1.47
N SER A 35 6.57 -2.43 2.75
CA SER A 35 7.03 -3.34 3.79
C SER A 35 6.06 -4.50 4.02
N VAL A 36 4.75 -4.23 3.98
CA VAL A 36 3.71 -5.27 4.09
C VAL A 36 3.74 -6.19 2.87
N VAL A 37 3.79 -5.64 1.66
CA VAL A 37 3.79 -6.42 0.41
C VAL A 37 4.99 -7.36 0.33
N LYS A 38 6.18 -6.92 0.78
CA LYS A 38 7.37 -7.78 0.85
C LYS A 38 7.19 -9.02 1.75
N GLY A 39 6.36 -8.92 2.78
CA GLY A 39 6.05 -10.04 3.69
C GLY A 39 4.90 -10.94 3.21
N LEU A 40 4.34 -10.71 2.03
CA LEU A 40 3.21 -11.46 1.48
C LEU A 40 3.59 -12.08 0.12
N PRO A 41 4.32 -13.21 0.12
CA PRO A 41 4.83 -13.83 -1.11
C PRO A 41 3.70 -14.26 -2.07
N ASP A 42 2.54 -14.55 -1.52
CA ASP A 42 1.35 -15.03 -2.25
C ASP A 42 0.47 -13.93 -2.85
N LEU A 43 0.74 -12.66 -2.51
CA LEU A 43 -0.05 -11.53 -2.95
C LEU A 43 0.10 -11.34 -4.45
N LYS A 44 -1.02 -11.33 -5.19
CA LYS A 44 -1.00 -11.22 -6.66
C LYS A 44 -1.07 -9.79 -7.15
N LYS A 45 -1.73 -8.90 -6.41
CA LYS A 45 -1.99 -7.55 -6.90
C LYS A 45 -2.12 -6.53 -5.77
N VAL A 46 -1.58 -5.34 -5.99
CA VAL A 46 -1.78 -4.16 -5.15
C VAL A 46 -2.37 -3.06 -6.01
N VAL A 47 -3.47 -2.47 -5.55
CA VAL A 47 -4.12 -1.32 -6.17
C VAL A 47 -3.97 -0.13 -5.24
N VAL A 48 -3.27 0.90 -5.71
CA VAL A 48 -3.11 2.17 -4.99
C VAL A 48 -4.06 3.20 -5.58
N ILE A 49 -4.92 3.75 -4.73
CA ILE A 49 -5.95 4.73 -5.08
C ILE A 49 -5.42 6.11 -4.69
N PRO A 50 -5.26 7.05 -5.64
CA PRO A 50 -4.89 8.43 -5.33
C PRO A 50 -5.90 9.08 -4.39
N TYR A 51 -5.43 9.66 -3.28
CA TYR A 51 -6.28 10.26 -2.26
C TYR A 51 -5.91 11.71 -1.91
N VAL A 52 -4.64 11.97 -1.58
CA VAL A 52 -4.09 13.30 -1.28
C VAL A 52 -3.45 13.93 -2.51
N LEU A 53 -2.68 13.15 -3.27
CA LEU A 53 -1.95 13.60 -4.45
C LEU A 53 -2.63 13.11 -5.74
N PRO A 54 -2.50 13.87 -6.85
CA PRO A 54 -2.89 13.38 -8.17
C PRO A 54 -2.09 12.14 -8.57
N LYS A 55 -2.71 11.25 -9.36
CA LYS A 55 -2.11 9.98 -9.81
C LYS A 55 -0.70 10.15 -10.38
N ASP A 56 -0.48 11.19 -11.18
CA ASP A 56 0.80 11.47 -11.87
C ASP A 56 1.95 11.82 -10.91
N LYS A 57 1.64 12.15 -9.66
CA LYS A 57 2.63 12.47 -8.62
C LYS A 57 2.92 11.31 -7.66
N ILE A 58 2.25 10.17 -7.82
CA ILE A 58 2.39 9.03 -6.91
C ILE A 58 3.41 8.05 -7.49
N ASP A 59 4.58 7.94 -6.85
CA ASP A 59 5.58 6.94 -7.22
C ASP A 59 5.26 5.57 -6.60
N VAL A 60 4.62 4.71 -7.38
CA VAL A 60 4.33 3.31 -7.02
C VAL A 60 5.39 2.33 -7.53
N SER A 61 6.47 2.80 -8.16
CA SER A 61 7.49 1.95 -8.81
C SER A 61 8.14 0.95 -7.84
N LYS A 62 8.18 1.31 -6.55
CA LYS A 62 8.78 0.54 -5.47
C LYS A 62 7.85 -0.54 -4.88
N ILE A 63 6.58 -0.58 -5.31
CA ILE A 63 5.59 -1.57 -4.87
C ILE A 63 5.61 -2.77 -5.82
N PRO A 64 5.91 -4.00 -5.33
CA PRO A 64 5.80 -5.22 -6.10
C PRO A 64 4.34 -5.51 -6.48
N ASN A 65 4.11 -6.17 -7.62
CA ASN A 65 2.78 -6.61 -8.06
C ASN A 65 1.75 -5.45 -8.21
N ARG A 66 2.24 -4.27 -8.59
CA ARG A 66 1.46 -3.06 -8.81
C ARG A 66 0.62 -3.12 -10.09
N TYR A 67 -0.51 -2.39 -10.10
CA TYR A 67 -1.35 -2.14 -11.26
C TYR A 67 -1.82 -0.68 -11.29
#